data_AF-A0A3D1TUJ2-F1
#
_entry.id   AF-A0A3D1TUJ2-F1
#
_cell.length_a   1.000
_cell.length_b   1.000
_cell.length_c   1.000
_cell.angle_alpha   90.00
_cell.angle_beta   90.00
_cell.angle_gamma   90.00
#
_symmetry.space_group_name_H-M   'P 1'
#
loop_
_entity.id
_entity.type
_entity.pdbx_description
1 polymer ?
#
loop_
_entity_poly.entity_id
_entity_poly.type
_entity_poly.pdbx_seq_one_letter_code
_entity_poly.pdbx_strand_id
1 'polypeptide(L)'
;MYQVDDYFDEWEVGNLALELDDKAPQEVLEWAISALGQRLAICTSFQSDGMAILDMAWRIDPTVRVFTVDSGRMHPETYELMDRVRERYDIPVEVYYPNAAELEPFVLTAGVNSFYRSVPLRLRCCEIRKVNPLKKVLENLDGWVTGLRRDQWASRSNIRKLEIDHDHGGLLKVNPLADWTEEEVWEYIRENDV
;
A
#
# COMPACT_ATOMS: atom_id res chain seq x y z
N MET A 1 17.54 -19.34 18.79
CA MET A 1 17.89 -18.31 17.80
C MET A 1 16.57 -17.77 17.28
N TYR A 2 16.02 -16.79 17.99
CA TYR A 2 14.79 -16.08 17.63
C TYR A 2 15.13 -14.60 17.85
N GLN A 3 15.52 -13.91 16.79
CA GLN A 3 15.49 -12.45 16.76
C GLN A 3 14.14 -12.10 16.14
N VAL A 4 13.18 -11.77 17.00
CA VAL A 4 12.09 -10.89 16.62
C VAL A 4 12.53 -9.56 17.19
N ASP A 5 13.14 -8.73 16.34
CA ASP A 5 13.36 -7.33 16.67
C ASP A 5 11.97 -6.67 16.52
N ASP A 6 11.20 -6.59 17.61
CA ASP A 6 9.96 -5.81 17.70
C ASP A 6 10.35 -4.33 17.54
N TYR A 7 10.21 -3.78 16.33
CA TYR A 7 10.55 -2.37 16.08
C TYR A 7 9.62 -1.39 16.79
N PHE A 8 8.38 -1.80 17.03
CA PHE A 8 7.40 -1.03 17.80
C PHE A 8 6.44 -1.96 18.53
N ASP A 9 6.21 -1.72 19.82
CA ASP A 9 5.12 -2.37 20.55
C ASP A 9 3.78 -1.61 20.39
N GLU A 10 2.66 -2.23 20.82
CA GLU A 10 1.33 -1.63 20.71
C GLU A 10 1.21 -0.28 21.45
N TRP A 11 1.94 -0.13 22.55
CA TRP A 11 1.89 1.08 23.36
C TRP A 11 2.65 2.22 22.68
N GLU A 12 3.81 1.94 22.11
CA GLU A 12 4.59 2.89 21.31
C GLU A 12 3.81 3.36 20.09
N VAL A 13 3.26 2.45 19.28
CA VAL A 13 2.42 2.82 18.13
C VAL A 13 1.17 3.55 18.57
N GLY A 14 0.58 3.17 19.71
CA GLY A 14 -0.57 3.86 20.29
C GLY A 14 -0.28 5.35 20.58
N ASN A 15 0.87 5.65 21.16
CA ASN A 15 1.29 7.04 21.43
C ASN A 15 1.64 7.80 20.16
N LEU A 16 2.41 7.18 19.26
CA LEU A 16 2.78 7.78 17.97
C LEU A 16 1.55 8.08 17.12
N ALA A 17 0.56 7.18 17.12
CA ALA A 17 -0.69 7.40 16.42
C ALA A 17 -1.45 8.62 16.96
N LEU A 18 -1.37 8.91 18.26
CA LEU A 18 -1.98 10.13 18.84
C LEU A 18 -1.18 11.38 18.49
N GLU A 19 0.16 11.30 18.52
CA GLU A 19 1.04 12.43 18.22
C GLU A 19 0.96 12.85 16.75
N LEU A 20 0.81 11.87 15.85
CA LEU A 20 0.88 12.06 14.40
C LEU A 20 -0.50 12.19 13.72
N ASP A 21 -1.62 11.94 14.40
CA ASP A 21 -2.94 11.92 13.73
C ASP A 21 -3.31 13.28 13.11
N ASP A 22 -2.93 14.39 13.75
CA ASP A 22 -3.22 15.75 13.30
C ASP A 22 -2.08 16.37 12.47
N LYS A 23 -1.04 15.59 12.14
CA LYS A 23 0.14 16.07 11.39
C LYS A 23 -0.05 16.03 9.90
N ALA A 24 0.66 16.89 9.16
CA ALA A 24 0.62 16.84 7.69
C ALA A 24 1.12 15.47 7.17
N PRO A 25 0.62 14.97 6.02
CA PRO A 25 1.07 13.69 5.49
C PRO A 25 2.58 13.58 5.30
N GLN A 26 3.24 14.69 4.92
CA GLN A 26 4.68 14.76 4.76
C GLN A 26 5.42 14.56 6.08
N GLU A 27 4.91 15.11 7.20
CA GLU A 27 5.51 14.89 8.53
C GLU A 27 5.41 13.41 8.94
N VAL A 28 4.28 12.76 8.65
CA VAL A 28 4.08 11.33 8.93
C VAL A 28 4.99 10.46 8.07
N LEU A 29 5.13 10.80 6.78
CA LEU A 29 6.03 10.13 5.85
C LEU A 29 7.49 10.30 6.25
N GLU A 30 7.92 11.51 6.60
CA GLU A 30 9.29 11.81 7.03
C GLU A 30 9.65 11.01 8.29
N TRP A 31 8.74 10.96 9.26
CA TRP A 31 8.92 10.13 10.45
C TRP A 31 9.04 8.63 10.08
N ALA A 32 8.13 8.10 9.27
CA ALA A 32 8.12 6.68 8.93
C ALA A 32 9.36 6.27 8.13
N ILE A 33 9.78 7.09 7.16
CA ILE A 33 10.99 6.88 6.36
C ILE A 33 12.23 6.91 7.25
N SER A 34 12.32 7.87 8.16
CA SER A 34 13.44 7.98 9.12
C SER A 34 13.51 6.78 10.06
N ALA A 35 12.36 6.30 10.54
CA ALA A 35 12.28 5.22 11.51
C ALA A 35 12.61 3.84 10.92
N LEU A 36 12.16 3.55 9.70
CA LEU A 36 12.23 2.21 9.11
C LEU A 36 13.17 2.11 7.90
N GLY A 37 13.53 3.23 7.28
CA GLY A 37 14.39 3.27 6.09
C GLY A 37 13.92 2.28 5.01
N GLN A 38 14.84 1.40 4.57
CA GLN A 38 14.59 0.41 3.52
C GLN A 38 13.68 -0.77 3.95
N ARG A 39 13.27 -0.81 5.23
CA ARG A 39 12.28 -1.77 5.75
C ARG A 39 10.84 -1.24 5.69
N LEU A 40 10.66 0.00 5.22
CA LEU A 40 9.39 0.57 4.80
C LEU A 40 9.24 0.48 3.28
N ALA A 41 8.04 0.17 2.79
CA ALA A 41 7.72 0.29 1.38
C ALA A 41 6.31 0.84 1.14
N ILE A 42 6.15 1.60 0.06
CA ILE A 42 4.87 2.18 -0.36
C ILE A 42 4.13 1.17 -1.22
N CYS A 43 2.95 0.75 -0.78
CA CYS A 43 2.06 -0.10 -1.54
C CYS A 43 1.14 0.76 -2.40
N THR A 44 1.29 0.71 -3.72
CA THR A 44 0.46 1.51 -4.63
C THR A 44 -0.18 0.69 -5.75
N SER A 45 -1.44 1.02 -6.05
CA SER A 45 -2.16 0.62 -7.27
C SER A 45 -2.11 1.71 -8.35
N PHE A 46 -1.30 2.75 -8.15
CA PHE A 46 -1.17 3.94 -9.01
C PHE A 46 -2.46 4.75 -9.15
N GLN A 47 -3.38 4.61 -8.19
CA GLN A 47 -4.51 5.53 -8.03
C GLN A 47 -4.02 6.86 -7.47
N SER A 48 -4.85 7.90 -7.53
CA SER A 48 -4.53 9.27 -7.11
C SER A 48 -3.88 9.33 -5.72
N ASP A 49 -4.43 8.62 -4.74
CA ASP A 49 -3.88 8.52 -3.38
C ASP A 49 -2.43 8.02 -3.35
N GLY A 50 -2.19 6.90 -4.04
CA GLY A 50 -0.87 6.29 -4.10
C GLY A 50 0.13 7.16 -4.86
N MET A 51 -0.34 7.92 -5.85
CA MET A 51 0.50 8.86 -6.60
C MET A 51 0.89 10.08 -5.76
N ALA A 52 -0.05 10.65 -5.01
CA ALA A 52 0.23 11.74 -4.07
C ALA A 52 1.23 11.30 -2.99
N ILE A 53 1.00 10.13 -2.38
CA ILE A 53 1.92 9.57 -1.37
C ILE A 53 3.31 9.33 -1.96
N LEU A 54 3.41 8.71 -3.15
CA LEU A 54 4.69 8.45 -3.79
C LEU A 54 5.44 9.76 -4.05
N ASP A 55 4.78 10.76 -4.62
CA ASP A 55 5.39 12.05 -4.91
C ASP A 55 5.91 12.74 -3.64
N MET A 56 5.10 12.78 -2.57
CA MET A 56 5.51 13.32 -1.27
C MET A 56 6.72 12.58 -0.70
N ALA A 57 6.66 11.25 -0.69
CA ALA A 57 7.71 10.40 -0.12
C ALA A 57 9.02 10.50 -0.90
N TRP A 58 8.95 10.53 -2.24
CA TRP A 58 10.13 10.69 -3.10
C TRP A 58 10.81 12.04 -2.93
N ARG A 59 10.04 13.13 -2.71
CA ARG A 59 10.59 14.45 -2.40
C ARG A 59 11.32 14.50 -1.06
N ILE A 60 10.92 13.65 -0.11
CA ILE A 60 11.58 13.50 1.20
C ILE A 60 12.85 12.65 1.04
N ASP A 61 12.72 11.48 0.43
CA ASP A 61 13.83 10.55 0.19
C ASP A 61 13.66 9.86 -1.18
N PRO A 62 14.51 10.18 -2.19
CA PRO A 62 14.47 9.54 -3.50
C PRO A 62 14.78 8.03 -3.50
N THR A 63 15.20 7.47 -2.36
CA THR A 63 15.51 6.04 -2.20
C THR A 63 14.35 5.22 -1.63
N VAL A 64 13.16 5.81 -1.46
CA VAL A 64 11.97 5.07 -0.99
C VAL A 64 11.65 3.88 -1.87
N ARG A 65 11.27 2.77 -1.22
CA ARG A 65 10.84 1.56 -1.91
C ARG A 65 9.36 1.65 -2.25
N VAL A 66 9.03 1.27 -3.49
CA VAL A 66 7.64 1.22 -3.96
C VAL A 66 7.36 -0.15 -4.53
N PHE A 67 6.22 -0.71 -4.16
CA PHE A 67 5.76 -1.97 -4.70
C PHE A 67 4.30 -1.93 -5.12
N THR A 68 3.96 -2.84 -6.02
CA THR A 68 2.60 -3.09 -6.47
C THR A 68 2.33 -4.57 -6.58
N VAL A 69 1.07 -4.95 -6.43
CA VAL A 69 0.61 -6.33 -6.64
C VAL A 69 -0.15 -6.39 -7.96
N ASP A 70 0.54 -6.84 -9.01
CA ASP A 70 -0.08 -7.01 -10.31
C ASP A 70 -0.94 -8.27 -10.34
N SER A 71 -2.25 -8.08 -10.20
CA SER A 71 -3.22 -9.17 -10.32
C SER A 71 -3.23 -9.90 -11.67
N GLY A 72 -2.50 -9.43 -12.69
CA GLY A 72 -2.48 -9.91 -14.07
C GLY A 72 -3.74 -9.54 -14.85
N ARG A 73 -4.52 -8.59 -14.32
CA ARG A 73 -5.84 -8.16 -14.82
C ARG A 73 -6.05 -6.65 -14.63
N MET A 74 -4.96 -5.89 -14.50
CA MET A 74 -5.03 -4.43 -14.44
C MET A 74 -5.41 -3.84 -15.79
N HIS A 75 -5.86 -2.60 -15.78
CA HIS A 75 -6.11 -1.86 -17.02
C HIS A 75 -4.77 -1.59 -17.73
N PRO A 76 -4.72 -1.58 -19.07
CA PRO A 76 -3.52 -1.19 -19.82
C PRO A 76 -2.95 0.16 -19.38
N GLU A 77 -3.82 1.12 -19.10
CA GLU A 77 -3.47 2.47 -18.63
C GLU A 77 -2.72 2.44 -17.29
N THR A 78 -2.96 1.44 -16.44
CA THR A 78 -2.22 1.25 -15.18
C THR A 78 -0.78 0.83 -15.45
N TYR A 79 -0.53 -0.02 -16.45
CA TYR A 79 0.83 -0.40 -16.84
C TYR A 79 1.57 0.77 -17.48
N GLU A 80 0.90 1.55 -18.32
CA GLU A 80 1.48 2.77 -18.90
C GLU A 80 1.82 3.80 -17.82
N LEU A 81 0.95 3.98 -16.82
CA LEU A 81 1.26 4.82 -15.66
C LEU A 81 2.42 4.28 -14.84
N MET A 82 2.47 2.97 -14.57
CA MET A 82 3.57 2.35 -13.84
C MET A 82 4.93 2.61 -14.50
N ASP A 83 5.01 2.50 -15.83
CA ASP A 83 6.25 2.77 -16.56
C ASP A 83 6.62 4.25 -16.54
N ARG A 84 5.65 5.16 -16.71
CA ARG A 84 5.88 6.61 -16.55
C ARG A 84 6.36 6.97 -15.14
N VAL A 85 5.84 6.31 -14.13
CA VAL A 85 6.26 6.50 -12.72
C VAL A 85 7.71 6.10 -12.54
N ARG A 86 8.11 4.92 -13.02
CA ARG A 86 9.50 4.46 -13.00
C ARG A 86 10.43 5.47 -13.65
N GLU A 87 10.04 6.04 -14.79
CA GLU A 87 10.84 7.02 -15.53
C GLU A 87 10.88 8.39 -14.86
N ARG A 88 9.73 8.89 -14.38
CA ARG A 88 9.62 10.23 -13.77
C ARG A 88 10.38 10.32 -12.45
N TYR A 89 10.25 9.31 -11.61
CA TYR A 89 10.83 9.29 -10.26
C TYR A 89 12.20 8.60 -10.21
N ASP A 90 12.65 7.97 -11.30
CA ASP A 90 13.91 7.20 -11.36
C ASP A 90 14.03 6.16 -10.23
N ILE A 91 12.92 5.50 -9.91
CA ILE A 91 12.82 4.47 -8.87
C ILE A 91 12.43 3.12 -9.47
N PRO A 92 12.98 2.01 -8.97
CA PRO A 92 12.44 0.69 -9.29
C PRO A 92 11.05 0.52 -8.65
N VAL A 93 10.08 0.08 -9.45
CA VAL A 93 8.79 -0.40 -8.95
C VAL A 93 8.86 -1.91 -8.77
N GLU A 94 8.77 -2.39 -7.54
CA GLU A 94 8.75 -3.83 -7.25
C GLU A 94 7.37 -4.42 -7.60
N VAL A 95 7.31 -5.25 -8.64
CA VAL A 95 6.05 -5.85 -9.10
C VAL A 95 5.92 -7.29 -8.60
N TYR A 96 4.89 -7.55 -7.80
CA TYR A 96 4.60 -8.87 -7.26
C TYR A 96 3.41 -9.50 -7.99
N TYR A 97 3.64 -10.70 -8.54
CA TYR A 97 2.65 -11.45 -9.32
C TYR A 97 2.01 -12.58 -8.51
N PRO A 98 0.78 -13.01 -8.86
CA PRO A 98 0.13 -14.18 -8.30
C PRO A 98 0.97 -15.44 -8.53
N ASN A 99 0.96 -16.34 -7.55
CA ASN A 99 1.61 -17.64 -7.67
C ASN A 99 0.88 -18.50 -8.73
N ALA A 100 1.61 -18.87 -9.79
CA ALA A 100 1.08 -19.68 -10.89
C ALA A 100 0.52 -21.02 -10.38
N ALA A 101 1.18 -21.64 -9.41
CA ALA A 101 0.75 -22.92 -8.83
C ALA A 101 -0.63 -22.85 -8.14
N GLU A 102 -1.06 -21.66 -7.72
CA GLU A 102 -2.39 -21.42 -7.15
C GLU A 102 -3.38 -20.93 -8.21
N LEU A 103 -2.90 -20.10 -9.14
CA LEU A 103 -3.74 -19.43 -10.12
C LEU A 103 -4.22 -20.37 -11.24
N GLU A 104 -3.33 -21.19 -11.79
CA GLU A 104 -3.63 -22.11 -12.88
C GLU A 104 -4.79 -23.08 -12.57
N PRO A 105 -4.76 -23.86 -11.47
CA PRO A 105 -5.85 -24.77 -11.15
C PRO A 105 -7.17 -24.04 -10.86
N PHE A 106 -7.12 -22.84 -10.26
CA PHE A 106 -8.31 -22.04 -10.02
C PHE A 106 -8.95 -21.56 -11.33
N VAL A 107 -8.16 -21.05 -12.27
CA VAL A 107 -8.66 -20.62 -13.58
C VAL A 107 -9.18 -21.80 -14.39
N LEU A 108 -8.51 -22.95 -14.36
CA LEU A 108 -8.94 -24.17 -15.06
C LEU A 108 -10.32 -24.64 -14.60
N THR A 109 -10.59 -24.59 -13.28
CA THR A 109 -11.81 -25.12 -12.68
C THR A 109 -12.95 -24.09 -12.60
N ALA A 110 -12.64 -22.84 -12.24
CA ALA A 110 -13.65 -21.81 -12.03
C ALA A 110 -13.87 -20.90 -13.26
N GLY A 111 -12.91 -20.88 -14.19
CA GLY A 111 -12.87 -20.00 -15.35
C GLY A 111 -12.20 -18.64 -15.07
N VAL A 112 -11.68 -18.01 -16.13
CA VAL A 112 -10.93 -16.73 -16.06
C VAL A 112 -11.75 -15.55 -15.52
N ASN A 113 -13.08 -15.63 -15.61
CA ASN A 113 -14.04 -14.60 -15.20
C ASN A 113 -14.99 -15.11 -14.09
N SER A 114 -14.53 -16.04 -13.26
CA SER A 114 -15.31 -16.67 -12.18
C SER A 114 -15.88 -15.68 -11.16
N PHE A 115 -15.20 -14.54 -10.96
CA PHE A 115 -15.57 -13.49 -10.02
C PHE A 115 -16.91 -12.77 -10.30
N TYR A 116 -17.47 -12.92 -11.51
CA TYR A 116 -18.82 -12.45 -11.81
C TYR A 116 -19.92 -13.41 -11.35
N ARG A 117 -19.57 -14.68 -11.08
CA ARG A 117 -20.56 -15.74 -10.86
C ARG A 117 -21.04 -15.82 -9.41
N SER A 118 -20.17 -15.50 -8.44
CA SER A 118 -20.55 -15.49 -7.03
C SER A 118 -19.58 -14.68 -6.17
N VAL A 119 -20.03 -14.28 -4.98
CA VAL A 119 -19.19 -13.63 -3.97
C VAL A 119 -18.04 -14.54 -3.52
N PRO A 120 -18.23 -15.83 -3.19
CA PRO A 120 -17.12 -16.72 -2.85
C PRO A 120 -16.04 -16.83 -3.94
N LEU A 121 -16.43 -16.91 -5.21
CA LEU A 121 -15.48 -16.97 -6.33
C LEU A 121 -14.72 -15.65 -6.51
N ARG A 122 -15.38 -14.52 -6.27
CA ARG A 122 -14.74 -13.20 -6.26
C ARG A 122 -13.72 -13.08 -5.15
N LEU A 123 -14.08 -13.48 -3.93
CA LEU A 123 -13.16 -13.46 -2.79
C LEU A 123 -11.96 -14.37 -3.03
N ARG A 124 -12.17 -15.60 -3.54
CA ARG A 124 -11.07 -16.51 -3.89
C ARG A 124 -10.17 -15.96 -4.99
N CYS A 125 -10.74 -15.29 -5.99
CA CYS A 125 -9.97 -14.61 -7.03
C CYS A 125 -9.10 -13.49 -6.44
N CYS A 126 -9.64 -12.66 -5.54
CA CYS A 126 -8.88 -11.62 -4.84
C CYS A 126 -7.81 -12.22 -3.92
N GLU A 127 -8.12 -13.31 -3.24
CA GLU A 127 -7.18 -14.00 -2.35
C GLU A 127 -5.94 -14.44 -3.13
N ILE A 128 -6.13 -15.22 -4.20
CA ILE A 128 -5.03 -15.74 -5.02
C ILE A 128 -4.28 -14.61 -5.73
N ARG A 129 -5.00 -13.65 -6.34
CA ARG A 129 -4.38 -12.64 -7.20
C ARG A 129 -3.83 -11.43 -6.46
N LYS A 130 -4.30 -11.15 -5.24
CA LYS A 130 -3.94 -9.93 -4.50
C LYS A 130 -3.44 -10.22 -3.09
N VAL A 131 -4.21 -10.95 -2.29
CA VAL A 131 -3.90 -11.12 -0.86
C VAL A 131 -2.65 -11.99 -0.64
N ASN A 132 -2.55 -13.13 -1.32
CA ASN A 132 -1.41 -14.04 -1.18
C ASN A 132 -0.08 -13.40 -1.63
N PRO A 133 0.01 -12.76 -2.82
CA PRO A 133 1.23 -12.04 -3.19
C PRO A 133 1.52 -10.83 -2.29
N LEU A 134 0.51 -10.12 -1.78
CA LEU A 134 0.70 -9.05 -0.80
C LEU A 134 1.36 -9.59 0.48
N LYS A 135 0.82 -10.67 1.06
CA LYS A 135 1.40 -11.28 2.27
C LYS A 135 2.89 -11.62 2.10
N LYS A 136 3.26 -12.16 0.95
CA LYS A 136 4.64 -12.54 0.64
C LYS A 136 5.61 -11.35 0.60
N VAL A 137 5.20 -10.19 0.07
CA VAL A 137 6.06 -8.99 0.10
C VAL A 137 6.16 -8.43 1.53
N LEU A 138 5.05 -8.41 2.25
CA LEU A 138 4.96 -7.88 3.61
C LEU A 138 5.83 -8.65 4.62
N GLU A 139 6.04 -9.95 4.42
CA GLU A 139 6.95 -10.78 5.25
C GLU A 139 8.40 -10.25 5.31
N ASN A 140 8.82 -9.39 4.38
CA ASN A 140 10.17 -8.85 4.31
C ASN A 140 10.26 -7.37 4.73
N LEU A 141 9.18 -6.80 5.26
CA LEU A 141 9.09 -5.41 5.70
C LEU A 141 8.90 -5.34 7.22
N ASP A 142 9.07 -4.15 7.79
CA ASP A 142 8.61 -3.86 9.17
C ASP A 142 7.45 -2.85 9.16
N GLY A 143 7.27 -2.15 8.05
CA GLY A 143 6.11 -1.31 7.84
C GLY A 143 5.80 -1.09 6.37
N TRP A 144 4.59 -0.59 6.13
CA TRP A 144 4.10 -0.33 4.78
C TRP A 144 3.17 0.87 4.74
N VAL A 145 3.27 1.63 3.66
CA VAL A 145 2.46 2.83 3.44
C VAL A 145 1.30 2.50 2.51
N THR A 146 0.10 2.95 2.85
CA THR A 146 -1.11 2.75 2.03
C THR A 146 -1.88 4.06 1.80
N GLY A 147 -2.60 4.12 0.68
CA GLY A 147 -3.46 5.25 0.31
C GLY A 147 -4.88 5.18 0.87
N LEU A 148 -5.05 4.65 2.08
CA LEU A 148 -6.36 4.58 2.72
C LEU A 148 -6.75 5.93 3.33
N ARG A 149 -7.98 6.35 3.06
CA ARG A 149 -8.59 7.57 3.62
C ARG A 149 -9.90 7.27 4.32
N ARG A 150 -10.26 8.08 5.33
CA ARG A 150 -11.51 7.95 6.10
C ARG A 150 -12.76 8.19 5.26
N ASP A 151 -12.66 8.99 4.20
CA ASP A 151 -13.78 9.39 3.33
C ASP A 151 -14.21 8.31 2.32
N GLN A 152 -13.38 7.28 2.09
CA GLN A 152 -13.63 6.30 1.02
C GLN A 152 -14.79 5.33 1.31
N TRP A 153 -15.00 4.92 2.57
CA TRP A 153 -16.05 3.94 2.94
C TRP A 153 -16.51 4.13 4.39
N ALA A 154 -17.79 3.86 4.69
CA ALA A 154 -18.35 3.99 6.04
C ALA A 154 -17.61 3.17 7.12
N SER A 155 -17.02 2.03 6.77
CA SER A 155 -16.24 1.20 7.69
C SER A 155 -14.81 1.70 7.93
N ARG A 156 -14.39 2.79 7.26
CA ARG A 156 -13.04 3.35 7.31
C ARG A 156 -12.95 4.66 8.10
N SER A 157 -14.04 5.10 8.73
CA SER A 157 -14.10 6.36 9.49
C SER A 157 -13.07 6.45 10.64
N ASN A 158 -12.60 5.30 11.13
CA ASN A 158 -11.71 5.21 12.30
C ASN A 158 -10.27 4.82 11.92
N ILE A 159 -9.91 4.85 10.62
CA ILE A 159 -8.52 4.61 10.21
C ILE A 159 -7.62 5.68 10.85
N ARG A 160 -6.58 5.23 11.54
CA ARG A 160 -5.54 6.11 12.09
C ARG A 160 -4.42 6.28 11.07
N LYS A 161 -3.67 7.37 11.16
CA LYS A 161 -2.46 7.55 10.34
C LYS A 161 -1.40 6.49 10.63
N LEU A 162 -1.35 5.96 11.85
CA LEU A 162 -0.53 4.82 12.23
C LEU A 162 -1.37 3.75 12.92
N GLU A 163 -1.19 2.50 12.52
CA GLU A 163 -1.82 1.33 13.14
C GLU A 163 -0.91 0.10 13.05
N ILE A 164 -1.07 -0.84 13.98
CA ILE A 164 -0.46 -2.17 13.85
C ILE A 164 -1.36 -3.05 12.99
N ASP A 165 -0.78 -3.64 11.94
CA ASP A 165 -1.47 -4.58 11.07
C ASP A 165 -1.29 -6.02 11.56
N HIS A 166 -2.21 -6.44 12.43
CA HIS A 166 -2.21 -7.80 12.97
C HIS A 166 -2.53 -8.87 11.93
N ASP A 167 -3.20 -8.52 10.82
CA ASP A 167 -3.52 -9.47 9.75
C ASP A 167 -2.27 -9.84 8.93
N HIS A 168 -1.21 -9.02 9.02
CA HIS A 168 0.03 -9.16 8.27
C HIS A 168 1.28 -9.25 9.15
N GLY A 169 1.14 -9.79 10.36
CA GLY A 169 2.30 -10.12 11.22
C GLY A 169 2.73 -9.00 12.18
N GLY A 170 1.87 -8.01 12.42
CA GLY A 170 2.15 -6.93 13.36
C GLY A 170 2.97 -5.78 12.76
N LEU A 171 2.94 -5.64 11.43
CA LEU A 171 3.66 -4.58 10.73
C LEU A 171 3.10 -3.21 11.06
N LEU A 172 3.97 -2.19 11.08
CA LEU A 172 3.52 -0.81 11.16
C LEU A 172 2.86 -0.42 9.85
N LYS A 173 1.57 -0.12 9.89
CA LYS A 173 0.82 0.38 8.74
C LYS A 173 0.64 1.88 8.84
N VAL A 174 1.07 2.56 7.78
CA VAL A 174 1.09 4.01 7.68
C VAL A 174 0.06 4.45 6.64
N ASN A 175 -0.87 5.31 7.03
CA ASN A 175 -1.94 5.85 6.19
C ASN A 175 -1.84 7.39 6.21
N PRO A 176 -0.85 8.00 5.52
CA PRO A 176 -0.54 9.43 5.66
C PRO A 176 -1.71 10.34 5.31
N LEU A 177 -2.55 9.90 4.38
CA LEU A 177 -3.72 10.62 3.87
C LEU A 177 -5.01 10.28 4.62
N ALA A 178 -4.94 9.67 5.81
CA ALA A 178 -6.13 9.17 6.51
C ALA A 178 -7.22 10.23 6.68
N ASP A 179 -6.84 11.48 6.92
CA ASP A 179 -7.71 12.63 7.13
C ASP A 179 -7.96 13.47 5.88
N TRP A 180 -7.32 13.17 4.74
CA TRP A 180 -7.54 13.90 3.50
C TRP A 180 -8.85 13.51 2.81
N THR A 181 -9.48 14.46 2.14
CA THR A 181 -10.57 14.22 1.18
C THR A 181 -10.03 13.91 -0.22
N GLU A 182 -10.89 13.37 -1.09
CA GLU A 182 -10.57 13.21 -2.51
C GLU A 182 -10.16 14.54 -3.18
N GLU A 183 -10.81 15.65 -2.82
CA GLU A 183 -10.49 16.97 -3.38
C GLU A 183 -9.07 17.42 -3.02
N GLU A 184 -8.64 17.25 -1.77
CA GLU A 184 -7.30 17.61 -1.29
C GLU A 184 -6.22 16.79 -2.02
N VAL A 185 -6.48 15.49 -2.24
CA VAL A 185 -5.58 14.61 -3.02
C VAL A 185 -5.39 15.14 -4.44
N TRP A 186 -6.50 15.49 -5.11
CA TRP A 186 -6.43 16.01 -6.48
C TRP A 186 -5.88 17.43 -6.56
N GLU A 187 -6.10 18.26 -5.54
CA GLU A 187 -5.47 19.57 -5.42
C GLU A 187 -3.95 19.40 -5.38
N TYR A 188 -3.44 18.54 -4.49
CA TYR A 188 -2.02 18.22 -4.41
C TYR A 188 -1.46 17.74 -5.76
N ILE A 189 -2.13 16.78 -6.42
CA ILE A 189 -1.70 16.25 -7.72
C ILE A 189 -1.56 17.37 -8.76
N ARG A 190 -2.53 18.27 -8.84
CA ARG A 190 -2.52 19.38 -9.82
C ARG A 190 -1.46 20.42 -9.49
N GLU A 191 -1.30 20.78 -8.22
CA GLU A 191 -0.32 21.78 -7.78
C GLU A 191 1.13 21.32 -7.95
N ASN A 192 1.37 20.01 -7.84
CA ASN A 192 2.71 19.43 -7.89
C ASN A 192 3.06 18.75 -9.23
N ASP A 193 2.17 18.86 -10.22
CA ASP A 193 2.31 18.25 -11.56
C ASP A 193 2.62 16.75 -11.49
N VAL A 194 1.90 16.03 -10.62
CA VAL A 194 2.08 14.58 -10.39
C VAL A 194 1.54 13.74 -11.56
#